data_AF-A0A1Z7YZM6-F1
#
_entry.id   AF-A0A1Z7YZM6-F1
#
_cell.length_a   1.000
_cell.length_b   1.000
_cell.length_c   1.000
_cell.angle_alpha   90.00
_cell.angle_beta   90.00
_cell.angle_gamma   90.00
#
_symmetry.space_group_name_H-M   'P 1'
#
loop_
_entity.id
_entity.type
_entity.pdbx_description
1 polymer ?
#
loop_
_entity_poly.entity_id
_entity_poly.type
_entity_poly.pdbx_seq_one_letter_code
_entity_poly.pdbx_strand_id
1 'polypeptide(L)'
;MKLGASEYYSETQLEGLNKLGDLVIPRNGAFPSFSDTGCCDYIDDVMAPADADDTTAFGYLLLLFKYMPTAFISLLLWLADNAESMPKLIAPPFRMLNISLRGVVFSLYYSNQTSSSYTGPMVHDVIDYNVTCTPDQQG
;
A
#
# COMPACT_ATOMS: atom_id res chain seq x y z
N MET A 1 4.25 15.73 -10.20
CA MET A 1 4.46 15.56 -8.75
C MET A 1 5.78 14.84 -8.62
N LYS A 2 6.79 15.42 -7.96
CA LYS A 2 8.04 14.69 -7.70
C LYS A 2 7.77 13.78 -6.51
N LEU A 3 7.84 12.47 -6.73
CA LEU A 3 7.74 11.49 -5.66
C LEU A 3 8.95 11.69 -4.75
N GLY A 4 8.71 11.76 -3.44
CA GLY A 4 9.73 12.15 -2.46
C GLY A 4 10.98 11.28 -2.52
N ALA A 5 12.11 11.85 -2.09
CA ALA A 5 13.35 11.11 -1.91
C ALA A 5 13.18 10.12 -0.75
N SER A 6 12.82 8.88 -1.05
CA SER A 6 12.83 7.77 -0.09
C SER A 6 14.27 7.29 0.09
N GLU A 7 14.65 6.95 1.32
CA GLU A 7 15.97 6.37 1.63
C GLU A 7 16.10 4.94 1.07
N TYR A 8 14.97 4.23 0.91
CA TYR A 8 14.95 2.83 0.46
C TYR A 8 14.62 2.67 -1.03
N TYR A 9 13.85 3.58 -1.63
CA TYR A 9 13.32 3.42 -2.99
C TYR A 9 13.53 4.63 -3.88
N SER A 10 13.82 4.35 -5.15
CA SER A 10 13.89 5.36 -6.21
C SER A 10 12.51 5.85 -6.64
N GLU A 11 12.44 7.04 -7.26
CA GLU A 11 11.20 7.60 -7.83
C GLU A 11 10.47 6.59 -8.74
N THR A 12 11.21 5.79 -9.52
CA THR A 12 10.61 4.80 -10.44
C THR A 12 9.92 3.66 -9.69
N GLN A 13 10.47 3.24 -8.55
CA GLN A 13 9.88 2.22 -7.69
C GLN A 13 8.65 2.77 -6.97
N LEU A 14 8.70 4.03 -6.52
CA LEU A 14 7.53 4.72 -5.94
C LEU A 14 6.39 4.88 -6.95
N GLU A 15 6.70 5.13 -8.23
CA GLU A 15 5.68 5.11 -9.29
C GLU A 15 5.04 3.71 -9.45
N GLY A 16 5.83 2.65 -9.30
CA GLY A 16 5.33 1.27 -9.26
C GLY A 16 4.41 1.01 -8.06
N LEU A 17 4.77 1.53 -6.89
CA LEU A 17 3.96 1.43 -5.68
C LEU A 17 2.65 2.18 -5.82
N ASN A 18 2.65 3.41 -6.34
CA ASN A 18 1.42 4.18 -6.56
C ASN A 18 0.47 3.45 -7.51
N LYS A 19 1.01 2.90 -8.60
CA LYS A 19 0.22 2.11 -9.54
C LYS A 19 -0.39 0.86 -8.93
N LEU A 20 0.35 0.15 -8.07
CA LEU A 20 -0.20 -0.96 -7.29
C LEU A 20 -1.27 -0.47 -6.32
N GLY A 21 -0.98 0.61 -5.58
CA GLY A 21 -1.87 1.21 -4.61
C GLY A 21 -3.20 1.63 -5.22
N ASP A 22 -3.21 2.27 -6.38
CA ASP A 22 -4.42 2.68 -7.09
C ASP A 22 -5.26 1.49 -7.59
N LEU A 23 -4.63 0.35 -7.86
CA LEU A 23 -5.35 -0.88 -8.21
C LEU A 23 -6.00 -1.54 -6.99
N VAL A 24 -5.36 -1.43 -5.82
CA VAL A 24 -5.88 -1.98 -4.56
C VAL A 24 -6.92 -1.05 -3.94
N ILE A 25 -6.69 0.27 -3.99
CA ILE A 25 -7.51 1.35 -3.44
C ILE A 25 -7.71 2.41 -4.54
N PRO A 26 -8.62 2.15 -5.50
CA PRO A 26 -9.00 3.15 -6.49
C PRO A 26 -9.81 4.26 -5.83
N ARG A 27 -9.81 5.45 -6.44
CA ARG A 27 -10.69 6.55 -6.02
C ARG A 27 -12.14 6.08 -6.05
N ASN A 28 -12.86 6.28 -4.95
CA ASN A 28 -14.27 5.89 -4.83
C ASN A 28 -15.08 6.98 -4.13
N GLY A 29 -15.80 7.78 -4.92
CA GLY A 29 -16.61 8.88 -4.39
C GLY A 29 -15.76 9.89 -3.62
N ALA A 30 -15.99 10.00 -2.32
CA ALA A 30 -15.26 10.90 -1.41
C ALA A 30 -13.90 10.32 -0.96
N PHE A 31 -13.63 9.03 -1.18
CA PHE A 31 -12.34 8.42 -0.83
C PHE A 31 -11.29 8.73 -1.91
N PRO A 32 -10.16 9.36 -1.55
CA PRO A 32 -9.05 9.57 -2.48
C PRO A 32 -8.45 8.24 -2.96
N SER A 33 -7.80 8.21 -4.12
CA SER A 33 -6.98 7.05 -4.47
C SER A 33 -5.70 7.02 -3.65
N PHE A 34 -5.00 5.89 -3.65
CA PHE A 34 -3.69 5.78 -3.01
C PHE A 34 -2.70 6.84 -3.51
N SER A 35 -2.62 7.06 -4.83
CA SER A 35 -1.71 8.06 -5.39
C SER A 35 -2.08 9.50 -5.02
N ASP A 36 -3.37 9.77 -4.77
CA ASP A 36 -3.85 11.12 -4.47
C ASP A 36 -3.36 11.61 -3.10
N THR A 37 -3.32 10.71 -2.11
CA THR A 37 -2.92 11.07 -0.74
C THR A 37 -1.43 11.36 -0.60
N GLY A 38 -0.62 10.86 -1.55
CA GLY A 38 0.84 10.95 -1.50
C GLY A 38 1.44 10.21 -0.31
N CYS A 39 0.73 9.23 0.27
CA CYS A 39 1.22 8.46 1.42
C CYS A 39 2.44 7.60 1.08
N CYS A 40 2.74 7.39 -0.22
CA CYS A 40 3.96 6.73 -0.67
C CYS A 40 5.25 7.41 -0.21
N ASP A 41 5.20 8.71 0.10
CA ASP A 41 6.36 9.45 0.61
C ASP A 41 6.78 8.97 2.01
N TYR A 42 5.91 8.27 2.73
CA TYR A 42 6.14 7.73 4.08
C TYR A 42 6.45 6.22 4.09
N ILE A 43 6.81 5.65 2.94
CA ILE A 43 7.17 4.24 2.83
C ILE A 43 8.36 3.86 3.73
N ASP A 44 9.25 4.81 4.01
CA ASP A 44 10.44 4.61 4.84
C ASP A 44 10.05 4.20 6.27
N ASP A 45 8.95 4.72 6.83
CA ASP A 45 8.46 4.33 8.16
C ASP A 45 8.01 2.86 8.19
N VAL A 46 7.47 2.35 7.08
CA VAL A 46 7.01 0.97 6.95
C VAL A 46 8.19 0.01 6.72
N MET A 47 9.25 0.50 6.08
CA MET A 47 10.43 -0.30 5.70
C MET A 47 11.57 -0.24 6.73
N ALA A 48 11.60 0.78 7.59
CA ALA A 48 12.60 0.90 8.66
C ALA A 48 12.77 -0.35 9.54
N PRO A 49 11.71 -1.09 9.94
CA PRO A 49 11.86 -2.32 10.71
C PRO A 49 12.12 -3.58 9.87
N ALA A 50 12.09 -3.49 8.54
CA ALA A 50 12.26 -4.63 7.65
C ALA A 50 13.74 -4.96 7.40
N ASP A 51 14.04 -6.21 7.05
CA ASP A 51 15.39 -6.62 6.70
C ASP A 51 15.86 -5.99 5.38
N ALA A 52 17.18 -5.79 5.23
CA ALA A 52 17.78 -5.21 4.04
C ALA A 52 17.52 -6.06 2.78
N ASP A 53 17.47 -7.39 2.91
CA ASP A 53 17.18 -8.29 1.79
C ASP A 53 15.71 -8.18 1.37
N ASP A 54 14.80 -8.06 2.34
CA ASP A 54 13.35 -7.93 2.09
C ASP A 54 13.01 -6.58 1.43
N THR A 55 13.58 -5.48 1.93
CA THR A 55 13.41 -4.15 1.33
C THR A 55 13.94 -4.12 -0.10
N THR A 56 15.10 -4.73 -0.36
CA THR A 56 15.67 -4.82 -1.71
C THR A 56 14.78 -5.67 -2.64
N ALA A 57 14.31 -6.82 -2.19
CA ALA A 57 13.41 -7.69 -2.95
C ALA A 57 12.08 -7.00 -3.28
N PHE A 58 11.52 -6.26 -2.32
CA PHE A 58 10.32 -5.45 -2.54
C PHE A 58 10.59 -4.33 -3.56
N GLY A 59 11.74 -3.66 -3.49
CA GLY A 59 12.16 -2.68 -4.47
C GLY A 59 12.20 -3.22 -5.91
N TYR A 60 12.68 -4.45 -6.10
CA TYR A 60 12.64 -5.10 -7.43
C TYR A 60 11.22 -5.40 -7.89
N LEU A 61 10.34 -5.81 -6.96
CA LEU A 61 8.94 -6.05 -7.26
C LEU A 61 8.21 -4.77 -7.69
N LEU A 62 8.47 -3.64 -7.02
CA LEU A 62 7.95 -2.34 -7.40
C LEU A 62 8.42 -1.92 -8.79
N LEU A 63 9.71 -2.13 -9.09
CA LEU A 63 10.27 -1.86 -10.41
C LEU A 63 9.57 -2.72 -11.48
N LEU A 64 9.31 -4.00 -11.19
CA LEU A 64 8.57 -4.87 -12.08
C LEU A 64 7.15 -4.34 -12.33
N PHE A 65 6.43 -3.92 -11.29
CA PHE A 65 5.09 -3.33 -11.42
C PHE A 65 5.07 -2.03 -12.22
N LYS A 66 6.15 -1.25 -12.19
CA LYS A 66 6.26 -0.07 -13.04
C LYS A 66 6.21 -0.44 -14.51
N TYR A 67 7.06 -1.36 -14.95
CA TYR A 67 7.17 -1.77 -16.35
C TYR A 67 6.04 -2.69 -16.81
N MET A 68 5.46 -3.46 -15.90
CA MET A 68 4.38 -4.40 -16.20
C MET A 68 3.08 -3.66 -16.54
N PRO A 69 2.27 -4.09 -17.52
CA PRO A 69 0.99 -3.43 -17.81
C PRO A 69 0.04 -3.54 -16.61
N THR A 70 -0.78 -2.52 -16.36
CA THR A 70 -1.79 -2.55 -15.27
C THR A 70 -2.68 -3.78 -15.34
N ALA A 71 -3.08 -4.21 -16.54
CA ALA A 71 -3.88 -5.42 -16.72
C ALA A 71 -3.25 -6.69 -16.13
N PHE A 72 -1.92 -6.83 -16.20
CA PHE A 72 -1.23 -7.97 -15.61
C PHE A 72 -1.16 -7.89 -14.09
N ILE A 73 -0.96 -6.69 -13.53
CA ILE A 73 -0.98 -6.48 -12.08
C ILE A 73 -2.39 -6.76 -11.54
N SER A 74 -3.42 -6.26 -12.21
CA SER A 74 -4.82 -6.54 -11.87
C SER A 74 -5.13 -8.04 -11.97
N LEU A 75 -4.63 -8.72 -13.01
CA LEU A 75 -4.79 -10.18 -13.14
C LEU A 75 -4.07 -10.91 -12.00
N LEU A 76 -2.86 -10.49 -11.65
CA LEU A 76 -2.09 -11.08 -10.55
C LEU A 76 -2.83 -10.89 -9.21
N LEU A 77 -3.35 -9.69 -8.94
CA LEU A 77 -4.15 -9.40 -7.76
C LEU A 77 -5.44 -10.23 -7.75
N TRP A 78 -6.13 -10.34 -8.89
CA TRP A 78 -7.33 -11.17 -9.01
C TRP A 78 -7.03 -12.66 -8.77
N LEU A 79 -5.93 -13.17 -9.33
CA LEU A 79 -5.44 -14.53 -9.09
C LEU A 79 -5.11 -14.74 -7.61
N ALA A 80 -4.45 -13.76 -6.99
CA ALA A 80 -4.08 -13.82 -5.58
C ALA A 80 -5.31 -13.76 -4.63
N ASP A 81 -6.37 -13.06 -5.05
CA ASP A 81 -7.66 -13.01 -4.35
C ASP A 81 -8.45 -14.32 -4.51
N ASN A 82 -8.37 -14.94 -5.69
CA ASN A 82 -9.00 -16.22 -6.00
C ASN A 82 -8.09 -17.42 -5.69
N ALA A 83 -7.06 -17.24 -4.87
CA ALA A 83 -6.10 -18.29 -4.51
C ALA A 83 -6.78 -19.50 -3.84
N GLU A 84 -7.95 -19.33 -3.21
CA GLU A 84 -8.74 -20.44 -2.64
C GLU A 84 -9.25 -21.42 -3.70
N SER A 85 -9.45 -20.96 -4.94
CA SER A 85 -9.88 -21.79 -6.06
C SER A 85 -8.70 -22.43 -6.80
N MET A 86 -7.46 -22.19 -6.37
CA MET A 86 -6.26 -22.70 -7.02
C MET A 86 -5.81 -24.06 -6.48
N PRO A 87 -4.99 -24.81 -7.25
CA PRO A 87 -4.31 -25.99 -6.76
C PRO A 87 -3.52 -25.71 -5.47
N LYS A 88 -3.59 -26.66 -4.51
CA LYS A 88 -2.97 -26.55 -3.18
C LYS A 88 -1.47 -26.23 -3.19
N LEU A 89 -0.77 -26.47 -4.30
CA LEU A 89 0.66 -26.23 -4.42
C LEU A 89 1.01 -24.75 -4.67
N ILE A 90 0.14 -24.01 -5.35
CA ILE A 90 0.38 -22.61 -5.72
C ILE A 90 -0.44 -21.62 -4.88
N ALA A 91 -1.54 -22.07 -4.26
CA ALA A 91 -2.37 -21.21 -3.43
C ALA A 91 -1.62 -20.51 -2.28
N PRO A 92 -0.71 -21.17 -1.51
CA PRO A 92 -0.02 -20.53 -0.39
C PRO A 92 0.86 -19.32 -0.76
N PRO A 93 1.78 -19.39 -1.75
CA PRO A 93 2.60 -18.24 -2.11
C PRO A 93 1.79 -17.07 -2.69
N PHE A 94 0.73 -17.34 -3.47
CA PHE A 94 -0.16 -16.28 -3.96
C PHE A 94 -0.91 -15.59 -2.83
N ARG A 95 -1.37 -16.34 -1.82
CA ARG A 95 -2.02 -15.78 -0.64
C ARG A 95 -1.06 -14.92 0.18
N MET A 96 0.18 -15.39 0.40
CA MET A 96 1.20 -14.60 1.09
C MET A 96 1.47 -13.31 0.33
N LEU A 97 1.67 -13.38 -0.99
CA LEU A 97 1.88 -12.20 -1.81
C LEU A 97 0.70 -11.22 -1.73
N ASN A 98 -0.55 -11.70 -1.76
CA ASN A 98 -1.73 -10.85 -1.59
C ASN A 98 -1.70 -10.09 -0.26
N ILE A 99 -1.41 -10.80 0.83
CA ILE A 99 -1.35 -10.23 2.18
C ILE A 99 -0.20 -9.24 2.28
N SER A 100 0.98 -9.56 1.75
CA SER A 100 2.15 -8.68 1.79
C SER A 100 1.92 -7.38 1.01
N LEU A 101 1.42 -7.47 -0.23
CA LEU A 101 1.19 -6.30 -1.07
C LEU A 101 0.10 -5.40 -0.49
N ARG A 102 -1.05 -5.98 -0.12
CA ARG A 102 -2.15 -5.22 0.47
C ARG A 102 -1.79 -4.68 1.85
N GLY A 103 -1.00 -5.42 2.62
CA GLY A 103 -0.51 -4.99 3.93
C GLY A 103 0.26 -3.68 3.84
N VAL A 104 1.24 -3.58 2.95
CA VAL A 104 2.01 -2.33 2.76
C VAL A 104 1.10 -1.18 2.30
N VAL A 105 0.24 -1.43 1.30
CA VAL A 105 -0.68 -0.42 0.78
C VAL A 105 -1.65 0.07 1.85
N PHE A 106 -2.25 -0.82 2.64
CA PHE A 106 -3.18 -0.46 3.71
C PHE A 106 -2.49 0.22 4.88
N SER A 107 -1.30 -0.24 5.29
CA SER A 107 -0.51 0.41 6.33
C SER A 107 -0.23 1.87 5.97
N LEU A 108 0.16 2.14 4.73
CA LEU A 108 0.38 3.51 4.27
C LEU A 108 -0.91 4.31 4.14
N TYR A 109 -1.93 3.76 3.50
CA TYR A 109 -3.18 4.48 3.24
C TYR A 109 -3.93 4.85 4.54
N TYR A 110 -3.94 3.96 5.53
CA TYR A 110 -4.61 4.19 6.83
C TYR A 110 -3.69 4.79 7.90
N SER A 111 -2.40 5.04 7.60
CA SER A 111 -1.49 5.77 8.51
C SER A 111 -1.90 7.22 8.75
N ASN A 112 -2.80 7.75 7.91
CA ASN A 112 -3.21 9.15 7.88
C ASN A 112 -2.06 10.13 7.58
N GLN A 113 -0.91 9.62 7.13
CA GLN A 113 0.21 10.45 6.67
C GLN A 113 -0.02 10.81 5.19
N THR A 114 -0.35 12.07 4.94
CA THR A 114 -0.54 12.60 3.59
C THR A 114 0.58 13.55 3.24
N SER A 115 0.97 13.60 1.96
CA SER A 115 1.99 14.55 1.50
C SER A 115 1.58 16.00 1.84
N SER A 116 2.55 16.87 2.12
CA SER A 116 2.33 18.27 2.51
C SER A 116 1.52 19.10 1.50
N SER A 117 1.40 18.59 0.26
CA SER A 117 0.62 19.22 -0.82
C SER A 117 -0.83 18.71 -0.91
N TYR A 118 -1.21 17.67 -0.16
CA TYR A 118 -2.57 17.13 -0.19
C TYR A 118 -3.50 17.97 0.70
N THR A 119 -4.56 18.50 0.09
CA THR A 119 -5.56 19.38 0.74
C THR A 119 -6.97 18.78 0.72
N GLY A 120 -7.09 17.51 0.33
CA GLY A 120 -8.37 16.79 0.34
C GLY A 120 -8.73 16.23 1.73
N PRO A 121 -9.92 15.63 1.87
CA PRO A 121 -10.33 14.99 3.12
C PRO A 121 -9.37 13.84 3.43
N MET A 122 -8.93 13.75 4.69
CA MET A 122 -8.08 12.66 5.14
C MET A 122 -8.88 11.37 5.23
N VAL A 123 -8.20 10.23 5.12
CA VAL A 123 -8.88 8.91 5.21
C VAL A 123 -9.61 8.78 6.53
N HIS A 124 -9.02 9.26 7.63
CA HIS A 124 -9.64 9.25 8.96
C HIS A 124 -10.88 10.14 9.06
N ASP A 125 -10.92 11.25 8.32
CA ASP A 125 -12.09 12.15 8.28
C ASP A 125 -13.26 11.50 7.54
N VAL A 126 -12.99 10.77 6.45
CA VAL A 126 -14.04 10.12 5.65
C VAL A 126 -14.64 8.91 6.38
N ILE A 127 -13.84 8.21 7.20
CA ILE A 127 -14.31 7.07 8.01
C ILE A 127 -14.88 7.49 9.38
N ASP A 128 -14.91 8.79 9.71
CA ASP A 128 -15.35 9.34 11.00
C ASP A 128 -14.63 8.67 12.20
N TYR A 129 -13.31 8.53 12.09
CA TYR A 129 -12.52 7.84 13.12
C TYR A 129 -12.38 8.70 14.39
N ASN A 130 -13.03 8.27 15.48
CA ASN A 130 -12.94 8.92 16.78
C ASN A 130 -12.42 7.96 17.85
N VAL A 131 -11.23 8.24 18.40
CA VAL A 131 -10.64 7.46 19.49
C VAL A 131 -11.03 8.09 20.82
N THR A 132 -11.89 7.40 21.58
CA THR A 132 -12.17 7.75 22.97
C THR A 132 -11.48 6.76 23.90
N CYS A 133 -10.43 7.20 24.60
CA CYS A 133 -9.78 6.42 25.64
C CYS A 133 -10.40 6.76 27.00
N THR A 134 -11.17 5.85 27.58
CA THR A 134 -11.59 5.96 28.98
C THR A 134 -10.70 5.07 29.84
N PRO A 135 -9.97 5.61 30.84
CA PRO A 135 -9.22 4.78 31.77
C PRO A 135 -10.19 3.90 32.55
N ASP A 136 -9.85 2.61 32.66
CA ASP A 136 -10.61 1.67 33.47
C ASP A 136 -10.55 2.14 34.92
N GLN A 137 -11.71 2.46 35.49
CA GLN A 137 -11.84 2.81 36.91
C GLN A 137 -11.65 1.52 37.70
N GLN A 138 -10.40 1.11 37.94
CA GLN A 138 -10.07 0.05 38.89
C GLN A 138 -10.43 0.52 40.30
N GLY A 139 -11.60 0.08 40.77
CA GLY A 139 -12.03 0.14 42.17
C GLY A 139 -11.66 -1.10 42.95
#